data_AF-A0A7X8L9J8-F1
#
_entry.id   AF-A0A7X8L9J8-F1
#
_cell.length_a   1.000
_cell.length_b   1.000
_cell.length_c   1.000
_cell.angle_alpha   90.00
_cell.angle_beta   90.00
_cell.angle_gamma   90.00
#
_symmetry.space_group_name_H-M   'P 1'
#
loop_
_entity.id
_entity.type
_entity.pdbx_description
1 polymer ?
#
loop_
_entity_poly.entity_id
_entity_poly.type
_entity_poly.pdbx_seq_one_letter_code
_entity_poly.pdbx_strand_id
1 'polypeptide(L)'
;MLIGKYKKRLYKTFVIISIFLVSILMIIIGISFSINQKNHYLTTQQQSVSTQANMAQISIMVITTALNDVMQDAAFEKWSASKTSAQYYHASTQAYNQLKKITSNLSPVDYEIVATKLDETSFVISPHGTISKKMFFSNETSLNTQQSSYIFDYFKKNKGSLILPSYSENKLQEIYYIVKKSYMESDLIYIIKIPYHTLFGKSLDQNFILFDTNQILAYGNINEKDKVLADQVYLADPNLKTSDYHFKFQDKIIFLSRLTEVDWAIAYIYDKISFDPFQILIYIILPSILLLLLALFISKVIIERLYKPVKEVISDILPEDSNEPIIDEFQILKQNTHQIKILSQQLQ
;
A
#
# COMPACT_ATOMS: atom_id res chain seq x y z
N MET A 1 57.66 -24.32 -0.69
CA MET A 1 57.03 -24.56 -2.01
C MET A 1 57.39 -23.38 -2.92
N LEU A 2 58.31 -23.59 -3.85
CA LEU A 2 58.78 -22.55 -4.77
C LEU A 2 57.64 -22.11 -5.71
N ILE A 3 57.19 -20.86 -5.57
CA ILE A 3 56.20 -20.27 -6.48
C ILE A 3 56.99 -19.44 -7.49
N GLY A 4 57.12 -19.95 -8.71
CA GLY A 4 57.77 -19.19 -9.75
C GLY A 4 56.97 -17.94 -10.15
N LYS A 5 57.68 -16.97 -10.69
CA LYS A 5 57.21 -15.60 -10.95
C LYS A 5 56.02 -15.56 -11.91
N TYR A 6 55.96 -16.49 -12.87
CA TYR A 6 54.84 -16.65 -13.80
C TYR A 6 53.56 -17.11 -13.09
N LYS A 7 53.65 -18.14 -12.23
CA LYS A 7 52.51 -18.60 -11.42
C LYS A 7 51.93 -17.46 -10.60
N LYS A 8 52.80 -16.67 -9.93
CA LYS A 8 52.39 -15.51 -9.12
C LYS A 8 51.68 -14.44 -9.95
N ARG A 9 52.16 -14.15 -11.18
CA ARG A 9 51.51 -13.20 -12.10
C ARG A 9 50.15 -13.72 -12.57
N LEU A 10 50.05 -15.00 -12.92
CA LEU A 10 48.77 -15.64 -13.29
C LEU A 10 47.73 -15.52 -12.16
N TYR A 11 48.09 -15.87 -10.92
CA TYR A 11 47.20 -15.69 -9.77
C TYR A 11 46.75 -14.24 -9.62
N LYS A 12 47.67 -13.28 -9.68
CA LYS A 12 47.32 -11.86 -9.55
C LYS A 12 46.33 -11.41 -10.63
N THR A 13 46.57 -11.75 -11.89
CA THR A 13 45.71 -11.35 -13.01
C THR A 13 44.31 -11.96 -12.90
N PHE A 14 44.21 -13.27 -12.67
CA PHE A 14 42.91 -13.91 -12.59
C PHE A 14 42.11 -13.50 -11.34
N VAL A 15 42.76 -13.27 -10.19
CA VAL A 15 42.07 -12.72 -9.00
C VAL A 15 41.49 -11.34 -9.30
N ILE A 16 42.24 -10.46 -9.96
CA ILE A 16 41.74 -9.12 -10.36
C ILE A 16 40.54 -9.26 -11.31
N ILE A 17 40.61 -10.15 -12.30
CA ILE A 17 39.51 -10.41 -13.23
C ILE A 17 38.27 -10.92 -12.49
N SER A 18 38.43 -11.88 -11.56
CA SER A 18 37.33 -12.42 -10.76
C SER A 18 36.67 -11.34 -9.91
N ILE A 19 37.45 -10.49 -9.23
CA ILE A 19 36.92 -9.38 -8.44
C ILE A 19 36.14 -8.40 -9.34
N PHE A 20 36.70 -8.03 -10.49
CA PHE A 20 36.07 -7.09 -11.41
C PHE A 20 34.75 -7.64 -11.97
N LEU A 21 34.75 -8.90 -12.38
CA LEU A 21 33.56 -9.58 -12.91
C LEU A 21 32.45 -9.69 -11.86
N VAL A 22 32.78 -10.08 -10.63
CA VAL A 22 31.82 -10.16 -9.52
C VAL A 22 31.28 -8.77 -9.18
N SER A 23 32.13 -7.73 -9.19
CA SER A 23 31.72 -6.36 -8.88
C SER A 23 30.70 -5.83 -9.90
N ILE A 24 30.92 -6.08 -11.19
CA ILE A 24 29.97 -5.69 -12.25
C ILE A 24 28.64 -6.42 -12.05
N LEU A 25 28.68 -7.73 -11.82
CA LEU A 25 27.47 -8.52 -11.57
C LEU A 25 26.71 -8.03 -10.35
N MET A 26 27.41 -7.72 -9.25
CA MET A 26 26.81 -7.17 -8.03
C MET A 26 26.06 -5.86 -8.31
N ILE A 27 26.64 -4.96 -9.11
CA ILE A 27 25.99 -3.69 -9.50
C ILE A 27 24.73 -3.96 -10.32
N ILE A 28 24.80 -4.84 -11.32
CA ILE A 28 23.65 -5.17 -12.19
C ILE A 28 22.52 -5.80 -11.35
N ILE A 29 22.86 -6.76 -10.50
CA ILE A 29 21.90 -7.42 -9.59
C ILE A 29 21.29 -6.40 -8.64
N GLY A 30 22.10 -5.50 -8.06
CA GLY A 30 21.61 -4.47 -7.14
C GLY A 30 20.62 -3.50 -7.80
N ILE A 31 20.91 -3.04 -9.02
CA ILE A 31 20.00 -2.18 -9.79
C ILE A 31 18.70 -2.94 -10.11
N SER A 32 18.81 -4.18 -10.61
CA SER A 32 17.64 -4.99 -10.95
C SER A 32 16.77 -5.28 -9.72
N PHE A 33 17.38 -5.62 -8.58
CA PHE A 33 16.69 -5.85 -7.31
C PHE A 33 15.94 -4.59 -6.86
N SER A 34 16.60 -3.43 -6.90
CA SER A 34 15.98 -2.15 -6.53
C SER A 34 14.77 -1.80 -7.40
N ILE A 35 14.89 -1.96 -8.73
CA ILE A 35 13.78 -1.72 -9.66
C ILE A 35 12.64 -2.71 -9.42
N ASN A 36 12.95 -4.00 -9.28
CA ASN A 36 11.94 -5.05 -9.08
C ASN A 36 11.19 -4.86 -7.76
N GLN A 37 11.91 -4.59 -6.67
CA GLN A 37 11.29 -4.32 -5.38
C GLN A 37 10.39 -3.08 -5.45
N LYS A 38 10.85 -2.03 -6.15
CA LYS A 38 10.05 -0.83 -6.37
C LYS A 38 8.76 -1.10 -7.10
N ASN A 39 8.84 -1.81 -8.22
CA ASN A 39 7.69 -2.13 -9.04
C ASN A 39 6.75 -3.10 -8.33
N HIS A 40 7.28 -4.10 -7.62
CA HIS A 40 6.48 -5.04 -6.86
C HIS A 40 5.68 -4.32 -5.77
N TYR A 41 6.33 -3.49 -4.95
CA TYR A 41 5.64 -2.71 -3.93
C TYR A 41 4.54 -1.82 -4.52
N LEU A 42 4.85 -1.04 -5.56
CA LEU A 42 3.86 -0.17 -6.22
C LEU A 42 2.68 -0.97 -6.76
N THR A 43 2.95 -2.12 -7.37
CA THR A 43 1.91 -2.98 -7.95
C THR A 43 1.05 -3.59 -6.85
N THR A 44 1.64 -4.10 -5.77
CA THR A 44 0.90 -4.65 -4.62
C THR A 44 0.05 -3.59 -3.94
N GLN A 45 0.58 -2.37 -3.75
CA GLN A 45 -0.23 -1.28 -3.17
C GLN A 45 -1.35 -0.84 -4.11
N GLN A 46 -1.08 -0.69 -5.41
CA GLN A 46 -2.10 -0.36 -6.40
C GLN A 46 -3.23 -1.42 -6.42
N GLN A 47 -2.88 -2.71 -6.36
CA GLN A 47 -3.85 -3.81 -6.29
C GLN A 47 -4.66 -3.79 -4.99
N SER A 48 -4.01 -3.55 -3.85
CA SER A 48 -4.68 -3.41 -2.55
C SER A 48 -5.66 -2.24 -2.57
N VAL A 49 -5.22 -1.07 -3.03
CA VAL A 49 -6.06 0.13 -3.14
C VAL A 49 -7.21 -0.09 -4.10
N SER A 50 -6.97 -0.68 -5.27
CA SER A 50 -8.04 -0.98 -6.24
C SER A 50 -9.08 -1.94 -5.65
N THR A 51 -8.66 -2.93 -4.87
CA THR A 51 -9.58 -3.85 -4.18
C THR A 51 -10.41 -3.12 -3.13
N GLN A 52 -9.79 -2.27 -2.30
CA GLN A 52 -10.49 -1.47 -1.29
C GLN A 52 -11.44 -0.46 -1.93
N ALA A 53 -11.00 0.24 -2.98
CA ALA A 53 -11.80 1.15 -3.78
C ALA A 53 -13.04 0.47 -4.36
N ASN A 54 -12.88 -0.72 -4.95
CA ASN A 54 -14.00 -1.49 -5.48
C ASN A 54 -14.99 -1.91 -4.39
N MET A 55 -14.50 -2.30 -3.21
CA MET A 55 -15.37 -2.63 -2.06
C MET A 55 -16.11 -1.39 -1.55
N ALA A 56 -15.45 -0.25 -1.43
CA ALA A 56 -16.08 1.02 -1.06
C ALA A 56 -17.14 1.43 -2.08
N GLN A 57 -16.83 1.30 -3.38
CA GLN A 57 -17.74 1.61 -4.49
C GLN A 57 -18.99 0.73 -4.45
N ILE A 58 -18.83 -0.59 -4.30
CA ILE A 58 -19.95 -1.53 -4.19
C ILE A 58 -20.79 -1.21 -2.95
N SER A 59 -20.14 -0.95 -1.82
CA SER A 59 -20.82 -0.64 -0.57
C SER A 59 -21.65 0.63 -0.67
N ILE A 60 -21.07 1.69 -1.22
CA ILE A 60 -21.78 2.96 -1.42
C ILE A 60 -22.92 2.78 -2.40
N MET A 61 -22.75 2.06 -3.50
CA MET A 61 -23.83 1.75 -4.44
C MET A 61 -25.00 1.01 -3.78
N VAL A 62 -24.73 0.03 -2.93
CA VAL A 62 -25.77 -0.67 -2.16
C VAL A 62 -26.47 0.30 -1.21
N ILE A 63 -25.71 1.11 -0.48
CA ILE A 63 -26.24 2.08 0.48
C ILE A 63 -27.09 3.14 -0.22
N THR A 64 -26.63 3.72 -1.33
CA THR A 64 -27.37 4.75 -2.09
C THR A 64 -28.63 4.18 -2.71
N THR A 65 -28.59 2.93 -3.20
CA THR A 65 -29.78 2.23 -3.72
C THR A 65 -30.81 2.04 -2.61
N ALA A 66 -30.42 1.46 -1.47
CA ALA A 66 -31.31 1.23 -0.34
C ALA A 66 -31.88 2.55 0.21
N LEU A 67 -31.05 3.59 0.29
CA LEU A 67 -31.47 4.92 0.71
C LEU A 67 -32.49 5.52 -0.27
N ASN A 68 -32.25 5.43 -1.58
CA ASN A 68 -33.19 5.93 -2.57
C ASN A 68 -34.51 5.16 -2.52
N ASP A 69 -34.49 3.84 -2.38
CA ASP A 69 -35.69 3.01 -2.23
C ASP A 69 -36.50 3.42 -0.98
N VAL A 70 -35.83 3.61 0.16
CA VAL A 70 -36.46 4.10 1.40
C VAL A 70 -37.05 5.50 1.19
N MET A 71 -36.29 6.41 0.58
CA MET A 71 -36.72 7.78 0.35
C MET A 71 -37.93 7.85 -0.59
N GLN A 72 -38.01 7.01 -1.63
CA GLN A 72 -39.10 7.01 -2.60
C GLN A 72 -40.33 6.20 -2.15
N ASP A 73 -40.23 5.43 -1.08
CA ASP A 73 -41.36 4.61 -0.62
C ASP A 73 -42.50 5.46 -0.03
N ALA A 74 -43.72 5.17 -0.50
CA ALA A 74 -44.93 5.91 -0.14
C ALA A 74 -45.30 5.79 1.35
N ALA A 75 -44.80 4.78 2.08
CA ALA A 75 -45.04 4.65 3.51
C ALA A 75 -44.38 5.79 4.30
N PHE A 76 -43.18 6.22 3.89
CA PHE A 76 -42.49 7.36 4.52
C PHE A 76 -43.17 8.68 4.20
N GLU A 77 -43.66 8.85 2.97
CA GLU A 77 -44.47 10.00 2.60
C GLU A 77 -45.75 10.08 3.46
N LYS A 78 -46.49 8.98 3.58
CA LYS A 78 -47.70 8.92 4.43
C LYS A 78 -47.41 9.19 5.89
N TRP A 79 -46.29 8.69 6.41
CA TRP A 79 -45.87 8.97 7.79
C TRP A 79 -45.50 10.44 7.99
N SER A 80 -44.81 11.04 7.01
CA SER A 80 -44.51 12.48 7.01
C SER A 80 -45.80 13.33 7.01
N ALA A 81 -46.82 12.91 6.25
CA ALA A 81 -48.09 13.63 6.08
C ALA A 81 -49.15 13.37 7.16
N SER A 82 -48.83 12.55 8.18
CA SER A 82 -49.79 12.20 9.23
C SER A 82 -50.15 13.39 10.11
N LYS A 83 -51.46 13.70 10.22
CA LYS A 83 -51.98 14.87 10.99
C LYS A 83 -52.53 14.50 12.36
N THR A 84 -52.98 13.25 12.54
CA THR A 84 -53.49 12.75 13.83
C THR A 84 -52.53 11.73 14.44
N SER A 85 -52.56 11.59 15.77
CA SER A 85 -51.73 10.60 16.46
C SER A 85 -51.98 9.17 15.97
N ALA A 86 -53.25 8.79 15.73
CA ALA A 86 -53.59 7.47 15.21
C ALA A 86 -53.00 7.22 13.81
N GLN A 87 -53.09 8.20 12.91
CA GLN A 87 -52.47 8.11 11.58
C GLN A 87 -50.95 8.00 11.68
N TYR A 88 -50.34 8.78 12.57
CA TYR A 88 -48.89 8.80 12.78
C TYR A 88 -48.36 7.43 13.20
N TYR A 89 -48.96 6.79 14.21
CA TYR A 89 -48.54 5.47 14.68
C TYR A 89 -48.87 4.33 13.69
N HIS A 90 -49.99 4.44 12.97
CA HIS A 90 -50.32 3.46 11.94
C HIS A 90 -49.35 3.54 10.75
N ALA A 91 -49.10 4.75 10.24
CA ALA A 91 -48.18 4.98 9.13
C ALA A 91 -46.72 4.65 9.49
N SER A 92 -46.29 4.88 10.74
CA SER A 92 -44.95 4.48 11.18
C SER A 92 -44.74 2.97 11.15
N THR A 93 -45.77 2.18 11.45
CA THR A 93 -45.68 0.71 11.36
C THR A 93 -45.46 0.27 9.91
N GLN A 94 -46.12 0.93 8.95
CA GLN A 94 -45.91 0.67 7.52
C GLN A 94 -44.49 1.08 7.09
N ALA A 95 -44.03 2.27 7.50
CA ALA A 95 -42.69 2.76 7.20
C ALA A 95 -41.60 1.84 7.80
N TYR A 96 -41.76 1.40 9.05
CA TYR A 96 -40.86 0.43 9.69
C TYR A 96 -40.80 -0.90 8.93
N ASN A 97 -41.95 -1.46 8.55
CA ASN A 97 -41.97 -2.72 7.80
C ASN A 97 -41.28 -2.60 6.44
N GLN A 98 -41.45 -1.46 5.75
CA GLN A 98 -40.73 -1.21 4.49
C GLN A 98 -39.25 -0.97 4.70
N LEU A 99 -38.86 -0.20 5.71
CA LEU A 99 -37.45 0.00 6.08
C LEU A 99 -36.77 -1.35 6.28
N LYS A 100 -37.35 -2.19 7.15
CA LYS A 100 -36.82 -3.52 7.46
C LYS A 100 -36.75 -4.38 6.21
N LYS A 101 -37.77 -4.36 5.34
CA LYS A 101 -37.77 -5.13 4.09
C LYS A 101 -36.61 -4.70 3.19
N ILE A 102 -36.43 -3.40 2.98
CA ILE A 102 -35.37 -2.85 2.12
C ILE A 102 -33.98 -3.16 2.68
N THR A 103 -33.78 -2.96 3.98
CA THR A 103 -32.48 -3.16 4.64
C THR A 103 -32.18 -4.63 4.97
N SER A 104 -33.17 -5.53 4.95
CA SER A 104 -32.99 -6.97 5.21
C SER A 104 -32.39 -7.77 4.06
N ASN A 105 -32.14 -7.15 2.91
CA ASN A 105 -31.43 -7.82 1.82
C ASN A 105 -30.08 -8.35 2.32
N LEU A 106 -29.76 -9.60 1.97
CA LEU A 106 -28.56 -10.36 2.39
C LEU A 106 -27.23 -9.80 1.84
N SER A 107 -27.15 -8.49 1.63
CA SER A 107 -25.93 -7.83 1.20
C SER A 107 -24.86 -7.99 2.29
N PRO A 108 -23.61 -8.34 1.93
CA PRO A 108 -22.49 -8.39 2.89
C PRO A 108 -22.05 -7.00 3.37
N VAL A 109 -22.72 -5.93 2.92
CA VAL A 109 -22.43 -4.54 3.26
C VAL A 109 -23.11 -4.21 4.59
N ASP A 110 -22.32 -3.91 5.61
CA ASP A 110 -22.83 -3.49 6.91
C ASP A 110 -23.14 -2.00 6.92
N TYR A 111 -24.39 -1.64 7.19
CA TYR A 111 -24.86 -0.25 7.33
C TYR A 111 -26.22 -0.24 8.03
N GLU A 112 -26.56 0.89 8.63
CA GLU A 112 -27.88 1.11 9.22
C GLU A 112 -28.52 2.37 8.63
N ILE A 113 -29.76 2.27 8.16
CA ILE A 113 -30.56 3.43 7.73
C ILE A 113 -31.64 3.66 8.77
N VAL A 114 -31.73 4.88 9.27
CA VAL A 114 -32.83 5.32 10.14
C VAL A 114 -33.49 6.58 9.58
N ALA A 115 -34.75 6.79 9.92
CA ALA A 115 -35.52 7.94 9.47
C ALA A 115 -36.19 8.66 10.65
N THR A 116 -36.23 9.99 10.59
CA THR A 116 -36.95 10.79 11.58
C THR A 116 -37.41 12.13 11.01
N LYS A 117 -38.42 12.75 11.63
CA LYS A 117 -38.86 14.10 11.25
C LYS A 117 -37.86 15.15 11.75
N LEU A 118 -37.84 16.33 11.14
CA LEU A 118 -37.00 17.46 11.57
C LEU A 118 -37.42 18.08 12.93
N ASP A 119 -38.61 17.76 13.44
CA ASP A 119 -39.14 18.27 14.72
C ASP A 119 -38.34 17.80 15.95
N GLU A 120 -38.77 18.14 17.17
CA GLU A 120 -38.12 17.63 18.40
C GLU A 120 -38.81 16.39 18.99
N THR A 121 -40.09 16.19 18.67
CA THR A 121 -40.98 15.26 19.39
C THR A 121 -41.18 13.92 18.71
N SER A 122 -40.95 13.82 17.39
CA SER A 122 -41.07 12.56 16.67
C SER A 122 -40.02 11.55 17.11
N PHE A 123 -40.38 10.26 17.05
CA PHE A 123 -39.42 9.17 17.21
C PHE A 123 -38.58 8.96 15.95
N VAL A 124 -37.53 8.16 16.10
CA VAL A 124 -36.71 7.60 15.04
C VAL A 124 -37.25 6.22 14.69
N ILE A 125 -37.37 5.93 13.39
CA ILE A 125 -37.64 4.59 12.87
C ILE A 125 -36.29 4.00 12.46
N SER A 126 -35.90 2.90 13.09
CA SER A 126 -34.70 2.12 12.78
C SER A 126 -35.07 0.69 12.38
N PRO A 127 -34.12 -0.10 11.84
CA PRO A 127 -34.35 -1.52 11.54
C PRO A 127 -34.69 -2.35 12.78
N HIS A 128 -34.39 -1.84 13.98
CA HIS A 128 -34.63 -2.47 15.27
C HIS A 128 -35.97 -2.10 15.89
N GLY A 129 -36.63 -1.03 15.42
CA GLY A 129 -37.93 -0.61 15.91
C GLY A 129 -38.11 0.91 15.88
N THR A 130 -38.94 1.42 16.79
CA THR A 130 -39.11 2.86 17.00
C THR A 130 -38.57 3.28 18.35
N ILE A 131 -37.81 4.37 18.38
CA ILE A 131 -37.11 4.84 19.58
C ILE A 131 -37.15 6.38 19.65
N SER A 132 -37.25 6.95 20.85
CA SER A 132 -37.17 8.41 21.00
C SER A 132 -35.83 8.94 20.48
N LYS A 133 -35.81 10.14 19.86
CA LYS A 133 -34.58 10.78 19.37
C LYS A 133 -33.48 10.84 20.43
N LYS A 134 -33.84 11.22 21.65
CA LYS A 134 -32.89 11.31 22.76
C LYS A 134 -32.18 9.98 23.02
N MET A 135 -32.94 8.89 23.13
CA MET A 135 -32.38 7.55 23.37
C MET A 135 -31.58 7.03 22.17
N PHE A 136 -32.03 7.31 20.94
CA PHE A 136 -31.30 6.96 19.73
C PHE A 136 -29.90 7.56 19.73
N PHE A 137 -29.81 8.89 19.87
CA PHE A 137 -28.51 9.56 19.83
C PHE A 137 -27.63 9.24 21.05
N SER A 138 -28.21 8.98 22.23
CA SER A 138 -27.42 8.65 23.42
C SER A 138 -26.92 7.21 23.47
N ASN A 139 -27.64 6.25 22.87
CA ASN A 139 -27.40 4.83 23.09
C ASN A 139 -27.08 4.03 21.81
N GLU A 140 -27.54 4.49 20.63
CA GLU A 140 -27.41 3.75 19.36
C GLU A 140 -26.42 4.42 18.37
N THR A 141 -26.00 5.66 18.68
CA THR A 141 -25.02 6.40 17.89
C THR A 141 -23.73 6.68 18.67
N SER A 142 -22.61 6.78 17.96
CA SER A 142 -21.34 7.25 18.48
C SER A 142 -21.17 8.78 18.38
N LEU A 143 -22.21 9.49 17.91
CA LEU A 143 -22.22 10.95 17.81
C LEU A 143 -22.30 11.60 19.19
N ASN A 144 -21.52 12.66 19.39
CA ASN A 144 -21.65 13.45 20.61
C ASN A 144 -22.86 14.40 20.54
N THR A 145 -23.28 14.92 21.69
CA THR A 145 -24.47 15.78 21.80
C THR A 145 -24.41 17.02 20.89
N GLN A 146 -23.22 17.61 20.71
CA GLN A 146 -23.05 18.78 19.84
C GLN A 146 -23.28 18.41 18.36
N GLN A 147 -22.74 17.28 17.92
CA GLN A 147 -22.96 16.74 16.58
C GLN A 147 -24.44 16.42 16.36
N SER A 148 -25.11 15.77 17.33
CA SER A 148 -26.53 15.45 17.23
C SER A 148 -27.39 16.71 17.07
N SER A 149 -27.15 17.75 17.88
CA SER A 149 -27.86 19.04 17.74
C SER A 149 -27.56 19.72 16.41
N TYR A 150 -26.30 19.68 15.96
CA TYR A 150 -25.88 20.29 14.71
C TYR A 150 -26.59 19.71 13.49
N ILE A 151 -26.93 18.41 13.47
CA ILE A 151 -27.69 17.79 12.37
C ILE A 151 -29.00 18.55 12.12
N PHE A 152 -29.80 18.74 13.18
CA PHE A 152 -31.11 19.38 13.04
C PHE A 152 -30.98 20.87 12.70
N ASP A 153 -30.02 21.57 13.31
CA ASP A 153 -29.79 22.99 13.02
C ASP A 153 -29.27 23.23 11.60
N TYR A 154 -28.43 22.33 11.08
CA TYR A 154 -27.97 22.36 9.70
C TYR A 154 -29.16 22.23 8.73
N PHE A 155 -30.02 21.23 8.93
CA PHE A 155 -31.13 20.93 8.01
C PHE A 155 -32.34 21.87 8.10
N LYS A 156 -32.40 22.73 9.14
CA LYS A 156 -33.33 23.87 9.18
C LYS A 156 -32.99 24.92 8.12
N LYS A 157 -31.71 25.13 7.79
CA LYS A 157 -31.24 26.22 6.91
C LYS A 157 -30.71 25.73 5.57
N ASN A 158 -30.14 24.53 5.54
CA ASN A 158 -29.43 24.01 4.40
C ASN A 158 -30.22 22.91 3.68
N LYS A 159 -29.88 22.72 2.40
CA LYS A 159 -30.31 21.60 1.57
C LYS A 159 -29.08 20.76 1.22
N GLY A 160 -29.30 19.52 0.78
CA GLY A 160 -28.23 18.61 0.39
C GLY A 160 -27.96 17.54 1.44
N SER A 161 -26.72 17.07 1.50
CA SER A 161 -26.26 16.08 2.46
C SER A 161 -25.39 16.69 3.56
N LEU A 162 -25.24 15.96 4.65
CA LEU A 162 -24.31 16.25 5.73
C LEU A 162 -23.54 14.96 6.05
N ILE A 163 -22.23 15.10 6.21
CA ILE A 163 -21.34 13.99 6.58
C ILE A 163 -20.75 14.30 7.95
N LEU A 164 -20.88 13.39 8.90
CA LEU A 164 -20.28 13.52 10.23
C LEU A 164 -19.44 12.26 10.53
N PRO A 165 -18.11 12.39 10.64
CA PRO A 165 -17.27 11.30 11.11
C PRO A 165 -17.36 11.15 12.64
N SER A 166 -17.23 9.92 13.11
CA SER A 166 -17.12 9.58 14.52
C SER A 166 -15.80 8.85 14.80
N TYR A 167 -15.14 9.28 15.87
CA TYR A 167 -13.79 8.86 16.22
C TYR A 167 -13.76 8.24 17.62
N SER A 168 -12.98 7.18 17.75
CA SER A 168 -12.60 6.60 19.05
C SER A 168 -11.10 6.42 19.08
N GLU A 169 -10.46 6.85 20.16
CA GLU A 169 -8.99 6.76 20.31
C GLU A 169 -8.23 7.35 19.09
N ASN A 170 -8.73 8.48 18.58
CA ASN A 170 -8.25 9.17 17.38
C ASN A 170 -8.44 8.43 16.05
N LYS A 171 -9.01 7.22 16.03
CA LYS A 171 -9.26 6.47 14.80
C LYS A 171 -10.71 6.58 14.36
N LEU A 172 -10.94 6.67 13.05
CA LEU A 172 -12.28 6.70 12.48
C LEU A 172 -12.98 5.37 12.77
N GLN A 173 -14.16 5.42 13.40
CA GLN A 173 -14.98 4.23 13.63
C GLN A 173 -16.16 4.16 12.67
N GLU A 174 -16.84 5.29 12.46
CA GLU A 174 -18.10 5.34 11.72
C GLU A 174 -18.23 6.66 10.97
N ILE A 175 -18.93 6.63 9.84
CA ILE A 175 -19.32 7.81 9.08
C ILE A 175 -20.84 7.87 9.07
N TYR A 176 -21.38 9.02 9.45
CA TYR A 176 -22.80 9.30 9.33
C TYR A 176 -23.04 10.09 8.05
N TYR A 177 -23.69 9.46 7.07
CA TYR A 177 -24.20 10.14 5.88
C TYR A 177 -25.66 10.51 6.12
N ILE A 178 -26.00 11.79 5.99
CA ILE A 178 -27.31 12.29 6.39
C ILE A 178 -27.90 13.09 5.24
N VAL A 179 -29.15 12.81 4.89
CA VAL A 179 -29.87 13.51 3.83
C VAL A 179 -31.25 13.92 4.29
N LYS A 180 -31.72 15.05 3.76
CA LYS A 180 -33.09 15.53 3.99
C LYS A 180 -33.94 15.34 2.74
N LYS A 181 -35.14 14.79 2.92
CA LYS A 181 -36.19 14.79 1.90
C LYS A 181 -37.36 15.64 2.37
N SER A 182 -37.72 16.64 1.58
CA SER A 182 -38.92 17.43 1.80
C SER A 182 -40.12 16.75 1.16
N TYR A 183 -41.11 16.42 1.98
CA TYR A 183 -42.44 16.02 1.54
C TYR A 183 -43.40 17.21 1.68
N MET A 184 -44.62 17.09 1.15
CA MET A 184 -45.58 18.21 1.15
C MET A 184 -45.89 18.77 2.54
N GLU A 185 -45.90 17.92 3.58
CA GLU A 185 -46.36 18.28 4.92
C GLU A 185 -45.23 18.35 5.96
N SER A 186 -44.22 17.49 5.87
CA SER A 186 -43.04 17.57 6.76
C SER A 186 -41.76 17.05 6.13
N ASP A 187 -40.64 17.64 6.53
CA ASP A 187 -39.31 17.18 6.15
C ASP A 187 -38.90 15.94 6.97
N LEU A 188 -38.41 14.92 6.27
CA LEU A 188 -37.75 13.78 6.88
C LEU A 188 -36.23 13.87 6.72
N ILE A 189 -35.52 13.50 7.78
CA ILE A 189 -34.08 13.25 7.77
C ILE A 189 -33.86 11.74 7.76
N TYR A 190 -33.03 11.30 6.84
CA TYR A 190 -32.50 9.94 6.80
C TYR A 190 -31.05 9.98 7.25
N ILE A 191 -30.72 9.19 8.28
CA ILE A 191 -29.38 9.07 8.84
C ILE A 191 -28.89 7.67 8.50
N ILE A 192 -27.75 7.61 7.84
CA ILE A 192 -27.10 6.37 7.43
C ILE A 192 -25.82 6.26 8.24
N LYS A 193 -25.74 5.21 9.07
CA LYS A 193 -24.55 4.85 9.83
C LYS A 193 -23.73 3.86 9.02
N ILE A 194 -22.51 4.26 8.66
CA ILE A 194 -21.58 3.45 7.85
C ILE A 194 -20.37 3.12 8.72
N PRO A 195 -20.23 1.88 9.21
CA PRO A 195 -19.04 1.44 9.91
C PRO A 195 -17.77 1.56 9.05
N TYR A 196 -16.63 1.80 9.69
CA TYR A 196 -15.31 1.89 9.04
C TYR A 196 -15.06 0.74 8.07
N HIS A 197 -15.33 -0.49 8.53
CA HIS A 197 -14.96 -1.70 7.81
C HIS A 197 -15.76 -1.91 6.52
N THR A 198 -16.90 -1.24 6.38
CA THR A 198 -17.73 -1.25 5.19
C THR A 198 -17.01 -0.59 4.01
N LEU A 199 -16.28 0.51 4.25
CA LEU A 199 -15.57 1.24 3.19
C LEU A 199 -14.09 0.87 3.11
N PHE A 200 -13.43 0.68 4.26
CA PHE A 200 -11.98 0.58 4.34
C PHE A 200 -11.47 -0.82 4.72
N GLY A 201 -12.38 -1.78 4.94
CA GLY A 201 -12.05 -3.13 5.37
C GLY A 201 -11.60 -3.21 6.84
N LYS A 202 -10.97 -4.33 7.22
CA LYS A 202 -10.69 -4.62 8.64
C LYS A 202 -9.45 -3.94 9.21
N SER A 203 -8.59 -3.37 8.37
CA SER A 203 -7.32 -2.77 8.82
C SER A 203 -7.55 -1.35 9.35
N LEU A 204 -7.34 -1.12 10.64
CA LEU A 204 -7.55 0.16 11.32
C LEU A 204 -6.29 1.07 11.32
N ASP A 205 -5.19 0.62 10.73
CA ASP A 205 -3.89 1.35 10.74
C ASP A 205 -3.60 2.06 9.42
N GLN A 206 -4.57 2.11 8.52
CA GLN A 206 -4.41 2.74 7.22
C GLN A 206 -4.64 4.24 7.32
N ASN A 207 -3.64 5.02 6.91
CA ASN A 207 -3.78 6.46 6.78
C ASN A 207 -4.49 6.80 5.46
N PHE A 208 -5.62 7.49 5.56
CA PHE A 208 -6.35 7.99 4.40
C PHE A 208 -7.09 9.28 4.72
N ILE A 209 -7.58 9.91 3.66
CA ILE A 209 -8.47 11.06 3.70
C ILE A 209 -9.69 10.74 2.85
N LEU A 210 -10.88 10.92 3.42
CA LEU A 210 -12.13 10.96 2.69
C LEU A 210 -12.50 12.43 2.49
N PHE A 211 -12.72 12.85 1.25
CA PHE A 211 -13.04 14.23 0.93
C PHE A 211 -14.03 14.32 -0.22
N ASP A 212 -14.67 15.48 -0.35
CA ASP A 212 -15.43 15.85 -1.53
C ASP A 212 -14.71 16.99 -2.29
N THR A 213 -15.37 17.50 -3.33
CA THR A 213 -14.83 18.57 -4.18
C THR A 213 -14.50 19.88 -3.43
N ASN A 214 -15.07 20.08 -2.25
CA ASN A 214 -15.09 21.34 -1.51
C ASN A 214 -14.41 21.26 -0.12
N GLN A 215 -14.41 20.08 0.52
CA GLN A 215 -13.93 19.92 1.88
C GLN A 215 -13.47 18.49 2.18
N ILE A 216 -12.65 18.36 3.23
CA ILE A 216 -12.35 17.06 3.84
C ILE A 216 -13.56 16.62 4.67
N LEU A 217 -14.02 15.39 4.44
CA LEU A 217 -15.17 14.79 5.12
C LEU A 217 -14.75 13.98 6.35
N ALA A 218 -13.65 13.22 6.24
CA ALA A 218 -13.11 12.43 7.34
C ALA A 218 -11.62 12.16 7.15
N TYR A 219 -10.89 12.09 8.26
CA TYR A 219 -9.53 11.56 8.35
C TYR A 219 -9.61 10.10 8.83
N GLY A 220 -8.67 9.24 8.40
CA GLY A 220 -8.52 7.91 9.00
C GLY A 220 -8.04 7.99 10.46
N ASN A 221 -7.16 8.95 10.76
CA ASN A 221 -6.64 9.24 12.08
C ASN A 221 -6.61 10.76 12.34
N ILE A 222 -7.13 11.21 13.49
CA ILE A 222 -7.17 12.63 13.89
C ILE A 222 -6.01 13.04 14.80
N ASN A 223 -5.03 12.17 15.01
CA ASN A 223 -3.76 12.56 15.62
C ASN A 223 -3.15 13.75 14.85
N GLU A 224 -2.60 14.71 15.57
CA GLU A 224 -2.15 15.99 15.02
C GLU A 224 -1.18 15.81 13.84
N LYS A 225 -0.23 14.88 13.96
CA LYS A 225 0.74 14.57 12.91
C LYS A 225 0.08 14.05 11.62
N ASP A 226 -0.85 13.09 11.76
CA ASP A 226 -1.52 12.47 10.61
C ASP A 226 -2.52 13.43 9.96
N LYS A 227 -3.19 14.25 10.78
CA LYS A 227 -4.10 15.30 10.32
C LYS A 227 -3.36 16.38 9.52
N VAL A 228 -2.24 16.89 10.03
CA VAL A 228 -1.43 17.89 9.31
C VAL A 228 -0.92 17.33 7.98
N LEU A 229 -0.47 16.08 7.96
CA LEU A 229 -0.07 15.42 6.71
C LEU A 229 -1.25 15.33 5.74
N ALA A 230 -2.43 14.93 6.24
CA ALA A 230 -3.64 14.84 5.43
C ALA A 230 -4.03 16.19 4.82
N ASP A 231 -4.06 17.25 5.61
CA ASP A 231 -4.37 18.61 5.16
C ASP A 231 -3.39 19.06 4.06
N GLN A 232 -2.10 18.79 4.24
CA GLN A 232 -1.09 19.08 3.21
C GLN A 232 -1.35 18.30 1.93
N VAL A 233 -1.71 17.02 2.02
CA VAL A 233 -2.01 16.19 0.85
C VAL A 233 -3.25 16.70 0.11
N TYR A 234 -4.30 17.08 0.82
CA TYR A 234 -5.52 17.65 0.22
C TYR A 234 -5.25 18.97 -0.51
N LEU A 235 -4.35 19.81 0.02
CA LEU A 235 -3.98 21.09 -0.59
C LEU A 235 -2.93 20.97 -1.70
N ALA A 236 -2.14 19.89 -1.72
CA ALA A 236 -0.98 19.75 -2.59
C ALA A 236 -1.34 19.57 -4.07
N ASP A 237 -2.50 18.98 -4.38
CA ASP A 237 -2.90 18.75 -5.76
C ASP A 237 -4.33 19.27 -6.03
N PRO A 238 -4.47 20.45 -6.68
CA PRO A 238 -5.77 20.98 -7.07
C PRO A 238 -6.49 20.10 -8.12
N ASN A 239 -5.78 19.15 -8.74
CA ASN A 239 -6.32 18.17 -9.69
C ASN A 239 -6.69 16.82 -9.04
N LEU A 240 -6.80 16.73 -7.70
CA LEU A 240 -7.45 15.61 -6.99
C LEU A 240 -8.89 15.32 -7.47
N LYS A 241 -9.41 16.14 -8.39
CA LYS A 241 -10.73 16.05 -9.03
C LYS A 241 -10.73 15.17 -10.29
N THR A 242 -9.58 14.75 -10.82
CA THR A 242 -9.48 14.04 -12.12
C THR A 242 -8.79 12.66 -12.02
N SER A 243 -9.59 11.60 -12.15
CA SER A 243 -9.24 10.17 -12.36
C SER A 243 -8.37 9.44 -11.32
N ASP A 244 -8.51 8.11 -11.27
CA ASP A 244 -7.72 7.22 -10.43
C ASP A 244 -6.23 7.34 -10.79
N TYR A 245 -5.48 8.02 -9.94
CA TYR A 245 -4.08 8.35 -10.15
C TYR A 245 -3.30 8.12 -8.86
N HIS A 246 -2.01 7.78 -8.98
CA HIS A 246 -1.10 7.80 -7.85
C HIS A 246 -0.04 8.89 -8.08
N PHE A 247 0.28 9.61 -7.02
CA PHE A 247 1.32 10.63 -7.06
C PHE A 247 2.24 10.54 -5.85
N LYS A 248 3.40 11.17 -5.97
CA LYS A 248 4.38 11.23 -4.88
C LYS A 248 4.26 12.58 -4.21
N PHE A 249 4.21 12.56 -2.89
CA PHE A 249 4.26 13.75 -2.08
C PHE A 249 5.25 13.51 -0.95
N GLN A 250 6.34 14.29 -0.93
CA GLN A 250 7.45 14.07 0.00
C GLN A 250 7.96 12.61 -0.07
N ASP A 251 8.05 11.93 1.07
CA ASP A 251 8.40 10.49 1.18
C ASP A 251 7.16 9.58 1.25
N LYS A 252 6.03 10.03 0.72
CA LYS A 252 4.79 9.26 0.64
C LYS A 252 4.36 9.02 -0.80
N ILE A 253 3.57 7.96 -0.97
CA ILE A 253 2.88 7.63 -2.21
C ILE A 253 1.40 7.67 -1.92
N ILE A 254 0.68 8.48 -2.67
CA ILE A 254 -0.75 8.70 -2.49
C ILE A 254 -1.47 8.04 -3.64
N PHE A 255 -2.47 7.22 -3.34
CA PHE A 255 -3.34 6.60 -4.32
C PHE A 255 -4.73 7.18 -4.16
N LEU A 256 -5.27 7.73 -5.24
CA LEU A 256 -6.59 8.32 -5.28
C LEU A 256 -7.59 7.31 -5.84
N SER A 257 -8.77 7.24 -5.21
CA SER A 257 -9.94 6.56 -5.75
C SER A 257 -11.17 7.43 -5.61
N ARG A 258 -11.94 7.56 -6.69
CA ARG A 258 -13.22 8.28 -6.67
C ARG A 258 -14.39 7.30 -6.62
N LEU A 259 -15.39 7.62 -5.79
CA LEU A 259 -16.65 6.91 -5.75
C LEU A 259 -17.61 7.55 -6.75
N THR A 260 -18.36 6.76 -7.55
CA THR A 260 -19.18 7.32 -8.63
C THR A 260 -20.60 7.68 -8.21
N GLU A 261 -21.16 6.98 -7.23
CA GLU A 261 -22.54 7.17 -6.75
C GLU A 261 -22.69 8.36 -5.79
N VAL A 262 -21.57 8.87 -5.29
CA VAL A 262 -21.46 10.02 -4.39
C VAL A 262 -20.24 10.82 -4.80
N ASP A 263 -20.23 12.14 -4.58
CA ASP A 263 -19.07 13.00 -4.92
C ASP A 263 -17.88 12.86 -3.95
N TRP A 264 -17.65 11.66 -3.42
CA TRP A 264 -16.58 11.38 -2.49
C TRP A 264 -15.35 10.81 -3.21
N ALA A 265 -14.18 11.14 -2.68
CA ALA A 265 -12.92 10.57 -3.08
C ALA A 265 -12.13 10.16 -1.83
N ILE A 266 -11.35 9.09 -1.98
CA ILE A 266 -10.48 8.54 -0.94
C ILE A 266 -9.05 8.66 -1.42
N ALA A 267 -8.20 9.35 -0.66
CA ALA A 267 -6.76 9.36 -0.84
C ALA A 267 -6.10 8.46 0.20
N TYR A 268 -5.53 7.34 -0.25
CA TYR A 268 -4.77 6.42 0.59
C TYR A 268 -3.30 6.84 0.65
N ILE A 269 -2.75 6.99 1.85
CA ILE A 269 -1.41 7.52 2.08
C ILE A 269 -0.49 6.38 2.54
N TYR A 270 0.50 6.04 1.72
CA TYR A 270 1.49 5.02 2.01
C TYR A 270 2.88 5.61 2.14
N ASP A 271 3.71 4.96 2.97
CA ASP A 271 5.13 5.25 3.02
C ASP A 271 5.80 4.88 1.71
N LYS A 272 6.78 5.68 1.29
CA LYS A 272 7.69 5.25 0.24
C LYS A 272 8.48 4.05 0.73
N ILE A 273 8.85 3.19 -0.22
CA ILE A 273 9.66 1.99 0.01
C ILE A 273 10.91 2.34 0.80
N SER A 274 11.00 1.79 2.00
CA SER A 274 12.24 1.70 2.74
C SER A 274 12.97 0.43 2.32
N PHE A 275 14.23 0.59 1.88
CA PHE A 275 15.10 -0.56 1.71
C PHE A 275 15.51 -1.06 3.09
N ASP A 276 15.09 -2.25 3.46
CA ASP A 276 15.58 -2.90 4.67
C ASP A 276 17.05 -3.30 4.46
N PRO A 277 17.99 -2.79 5.29
CA PRO A 277 19.40 -3.19 5.22
C PRO A 277 19.62 -4.70 5.27
N PHE A 278 18.76 -5.45 5.97
CA PHE A 278 18.82 -6.91 5.99
C PHE A 278 18.52 -7.54 4.63
N GLN A 279 17.58 -6.98 3.87
CA GLN A 279 17.25 -7.49 2.54
C GLN A 279 18.42 -7.25 1.57
N ILE A 280 19.09 -6.09 1.65
CA ILE A 280 20.31 -5.82 0.87
C ILE A 280 21.39 -6.85 1.21
N LEU A 281 21.59 -7.14 2.50
CA LEU A 281 22.57 -8.12 2.95
C LEU A 281 22.30 -9.51 2.37
N ILE A 282 21.05 -9.99 2.49
CA ILE A 282 20.65 -11.35 2.11
C ILE A 282 20.58 -11.53 0.58
N TYR A 283 20.05 -10.55 -0.15
CA TYR A 283 19.78 -10.69 -1.59
C TYR A 283 20.91 -10.19 -2.49
N ILE A 284 21.81 -9.33 -1.99
CA ILE A 284 22.90 -8.75 -2.80
C ILE A 284 24.27 -9.16 -2.27
N ILE A 285 24.55 -8.90 -0.98
CA ILE A 285 25.91 -9.07 -0.44
C ILE A 285 26.27 -10.56 -0.29
N LEU A 286 25.43 -11.35 0.39
CA LEU A 286 25.70 -12.77 0.65
C LEU A 286 25.89 -13.59 -0.65
N PRO A 287 25.03 -13.45 -1.68
CA PRO A 287 25.21 -14.15 -2.95
C PRO A 287 26.48 -13.69 -3.68
N SER A 288 26.83 -12.40 -3.59
CA SER A 288 28.06 -11.87 -4.21
C SER A 288 29.33 -12.44 -3.56
N ILE A 289 29.33 -12.64 -2.24
CA ILE A 289 30.44 -13.30 -1.54
C ILE A 289 30.57 -14.75 -2.00
N LEU A 290 29.46 -15.49 -2.08
CA LEU A 290 29.45 -16.87 -2.57
C LEU A 290 29.96 -16.96 -4.03
N LEU A 291 29.52 -16.04 -4.88
CA LEU A 291 29.94 -15.96 -6.28
C LEU A 291 31.43 -15.60 -6.40
N LEU A 292 31.95 -14.73 -5.53
CA LEU A 292 33.38 -14.43 -5.45
C LEU A 292 34.19 -15.66 -5.06
N LEU A 293 33.76 -16.40 -4.02
CA LEU A 293 34.43 -17.63 -3.60
C LEU A 293 34.44 -18.67 -4.72
N LEU A 294 33.32 -18.83 -5.43
CA LEU A 294 33.23 -19.71 -6.59
C LEU A 294 34.16 -19.26 -7.72
N ALA A 295 34.18 -17.96 -8.04
CA ALA A 295 35.05 -17.41 -9.08
C ALA A 295 36.54 -17.58 -8.75
N LEU A 296 36.92 -17.40 -7.48
CA LEU A 296 38.28 -17.64 -7.00
C LEU A 296 38.66 -19.12 -7.04
N PHE A 297 37.72 -20.02 -6.71
CA PHE A 297 37.92 -21.46 -6.83
C PHE A 297 38.15 -21.88 -8.28
N ILE A 298 37.28 -21.43 -9.20
CA ILE A 298 37.42 -21.69 -10.64
C ILE A 298 38.74 -21.10 -11.17
N SER A 299 39.08 -19.87 -10.77
CA SER A 299 40.35 -19.24 -11.10
C SER A 299 41.53 -20.11 -10.68
N LYS A 300 41.52 -20.62 -9.44
CA LYS A 300 42.59 -21.51 -8.94
C LYS A 300 42.73 -22.76 -9.81
N VAL A 301 41.62 -23.43 -10.15
CA VAL A 301 41.63 -24.64 -11.00
C VAL A 301 42.19 -24.32 -12.39
N ILE A 302 41.79 -23.19 -12.99
CA ILE A 302 42.29 -22.76 -14.30
C ILE A 302 43.80 -22.47 -14.22
N ILE A 303 44.26 -21.74 -13.20
CA ILE A 303 45.69 -21.43 -13.04
C ILE A 303 46.51 -22.70 -12.85
N GLU A 304 46.05 -23.65 -12.04
CA GLU A 304 46.75 -24.92 -11.84
C GLU A 304 46.85 -25.72 -13.14
N ARG A 305 45.77 -25.77 -13.93
CA ARG A 305 45.75 -26.44 -15.23
C ARG A 305 46.65 -25.75 -16.27
N LEU A 306 46.67 -24.41 -16.30
CA LEU A 306 47.52 -23.62 -17.19
C LEU A 306 49.00 -23.65 -16.79
N TYR A 307 49.28 -23.73 -15.49
CA TYR A 307 50.64 -23.75 -14.97
C TYR A 307 51.27 -25.15 -15.04
N LYS A 308 50.48 -26.22 -15.00
CA LYS A 308 50.97 -27.61 -14.99
C LYS A 308 51.98 -27.91 -16.11
N PRO A 309 51.74 -27.57 -17.39
CA PRO A 309 52.71 -27.82 -18.46
C PRO A 309 54.03 -27.05 -18.28
N VAL A 310 53.95 -25.79 -17.83
CA VAL A 310 55.15 -24.96 -17.58
C VAL A 310 55.96 -25.52 -16.40
N LYS A 311 55.26 -26.02 -15.37
CA LYS A 311 55.89 -26.67 -14.22
C LYS A 311 56.62 -27.95 -14.62
N GLU A 312 55.99 -28.81 -15.42
CA GLU A 312 56.56 -30.08 -15.90
C GLU A 312 57.85 -29.84 -16.69
N VAL A 313 57.83 -28.91 -17.65
CA VAL A 313 59.03 -28.57 -18.44
C VAL A 313 60.16 -28.03 -17.57
N ILE A 314 59.85 -27.27 -16.52
CA ILE A 314 60.87 -26.67 -15.64
C ILE A 314 61.42 -27.68 -14.63
N SER A 315 60.60 -28.61 -14.15
CA SER A 315 61.08 -29.72 -13.31
C SER A 315 62.02 -30.65 -14.05
N ASP A 316 61.85 -30.81 -15.37
CA ASP A 316 62.77 -31.61 -16.18
C ASP A 316 64.14 -30.93 -16.38
N ILE A 317 64.22 -29.62 -16.15
CA ILE A 317 65.40 -28.78 -16.41
C ILE A 317 66.21 -28.51 -15.14
N LEU A 318 65.59 -28.52 -13.96
CA LEU A 318 66.22 -28.14 -12.69
C LEU A 318 66.45 -29.36 -11.79
N PRO A 319 67.67 -29.55 -11.21
CA PRO A 319 67.90 -30.55 -10.19
C PRO A 319 67.14 -30.23 -8.89
N GLU A 320 66.71 -31.27 -8.17
CA GLU A 320 65.77 -31.21 -7.03
C GLU A 320 66.22 -30.33 -5.84
N ASP A 321 67.48 -29.91 -5.76
CA ASP A 321 68.09 -29.22 -4.61
C ASP A 321 68.39 -27.71 -4.80
N SER A 322 67.73 -27.02 -5.73
CA SER A 322 67.90 -25.57 -5.89
C SER A 322 67.10 -24.75 -4.86
N ASN A 323 67.76 -24.33 -3.77
CA ASN A 323 67.21 -23.44 -2.72
C ASN A 323 67.11 -21.95 -3.13
N GLU A 324 66.94 -21.63 -4.43
CA GLU A 324 66.76 -20.23 -4.85
C GLU A 324 65.31 -19.79 -4.65
N PRO A 325 65.02 -18.65 -3.99
CA PRO A 325 63.67 -18.40 -3.46
C PRO A 325 62.60 -18.02 -4.48
N ILE A 326 62.96 -17.62 -5.71
CA ILE A 326 62.00 -17.23 -6.77
C ILE A 326 62.62 -17.50 -8.14
N ILE A 327 62.12 -18.53 -8.84
CA ILE A 327 62.57 -18.88 -10.19
C ILE A 327 61.78 -18.06 -11.24
N ASP A 328 62.47 -17.37 -12.14
CA ASP A 328 61.85 -16.79 -13.35
C ASP A 328 61.83 -17.86 -14.46
N GLU A 329 60.68 -18.53 -14.56
CA GLU A 329 60.45 -19.70 -15.42
C GLU A 329 60.86 -19.48 -16.88
N PHE A 330 60.53 -18.31 -17.42
CA PHE A 330 60.83 -17.99 -18.83
C PHE A 330 62.29 -17.62 -19.05
N GLN A 331 62.96 -17.09 -18.02
CA GLN A 331 64.39 -16.82 -18.10
C GLN A 331 65.20 -18.12 -18.18
N ILE A 332 64.82 -19.14 -17.40
CA ILE A 332 65.44 -20.48 -17.44
C ILE A 332 65.20 -21.16 -18.78
N LEU A 333 63.97 -21.13 -19.30
CA LEU A 333 63.66 -21.67 -20.62
C LEU A 333 64.51 -21.00 -21.71
N LYS A 334 64.63 -19.67 -21.67
CA LYS A 334 65.44 -18.90 -22.63
C LYS A 334 66.94 -19.23 -22.54
N GLN A 335 67.48 -19.40 -21.33
CA GLN A 335 68.88 -19.77 -21.12
C GLN A 335 69.18 -21.18 -21.66
N ASN A 336 68.31 -22.15 -21.39
CA ASN A 336 68.49 -23.52 -21.89
C ASN A 336 68.31 -23.62 -23.41
N THR A 337 67.32 -22.95 -23.99
CA THR A 337 67.18 -22.88 -25.46
C THR A 337 68.42 -22.26 -26.11
N HIS A 338 69.01 -21.23 -25.48
CA HIS A 338 70.25 -20.61 -25.96
C HIS A 338 71.45 -21.55 -25.85
N GLN A 339 71.58 -22.31 -24.76
CA GLN A 339 72.63 -23.32 -24.61
C GLN A 339 72.49 -24.47 -25.61
N ILE A 340 71.27 -24.98 -25.84
CA ILE A 340 71.01 -26.00 -26.87
C ILE A 340 71.36 -25.48 -28.26
N LYS A 341 71.05 -24.20 -28.55
CA LYS A 341 71.41 -23.58 -29.83
C LYS A 341 72.92 -23.47 -30.01
N ILE A 342 73.67 -23.12 -28.96
CA ILE A 342 75.14 -23.10 -28.98
C ILE A 342 75.71 -24.50 -29.16
N LEU A 343 75.24 -25.49 -28.39
CA LEU A 343 75.68 -26.88 -28.53
C LEU A 343 75.39 -27.45 -29.92
N SER A 344 74.22 -27.16 -30.49
CA SER A 344 73.87 -27.57 -31.85
C SER A 344 74.75 -26.92 -32.91
N GLN A 345 75.25 -25.70 -32.69
CA GLN A 345 76.19 -25.02 -33.59
C GLN A 345 77.62 -25.53 -33.43
N GLN A 346 77.97 -26.10 -32.28
CA GLN A 346 79.29 -26.71 -32.02
C GLN A 346 79.38 -28.18 -32.47
N LEU A 347 78.22 -28.84 -32.67
CA LEU A 347 78.11 -30.23 -33.14
C LEU A 347 77.89 -30.35 -34.66
N GLN A 348 77.75 -29.22 -35.37
CA GLN A 348 77.87 -29.11 -36.83
C GLN A 348 79.30 -28.73 -37.19
#